data_AF-A0AAQ3JJ21-F1
#
_entry.id   AF-A0AAQ3JJ21-F1
#
_cell.length_a   1.000
_cell.length_b   1.000
_cell.length_c   1.000
_cell.angle_alpha   90.00
_cell.angle_beta   90.00
_cell.angle_gamma   90.00
#
_symmetry.space_group_name_H-M   'P 1'
#
loop_
_entity.id
_entity.type
_entity.pdbx_description
1 polymer ?
#
loop_
_entity_poly.entity_id
_entity_poly.type
_entity_poly.pdbx_seq_one_letter_code
_entity_poly.pdbx_strand_id
1 'polypeptide(L)' 'MELKVDHTSEEALEQIKNKNYKLRFQGKLAEKKVTVKKILGIGISYDRKTKKHSCQVEWL' A
#
# COMPACT_ATOMS: atom_id res chain seq x y z
N MET A 1 2.09 2.91 0.76
CA MET A 1 2.73 2.65 -0.54
C MET A 1 3.73 1.53 -0.35
N GLU A 2 3.83 0.63 -1.32
CA GLU A 2 4.82 -0.46 -1.36
C GLU A 2 5.45 -0.49 -2.76
N LEU A 3 6.73 -0.84 -2.81
CA LEU A 3 7.49 -0.97 -4.05
C LEU A 3 8.02 -2.40 -4.17
N LYS A 4 7.89 -2.98 -5.36
CA LYS A 4 8.40 -4.29 -5.68
C LYS A 4 9.31 -4.25 -6.91
N VAL A 5 10.42 -4.98 -6.86
CA VAL A 5 11.35 -5.11 -7.98
C VAL A 5 11.20 -6.50 -8.58
N ASP A 6 11.09 -6.58 -9.91
CA ASP A 6 10.88 -7.79 -10.71
C ASP A 6 9.62 -8.61 -10.30
N HIS A 7 8.57 -7.89 -9.89
CA HIS A 7 7.29 -8.42 -9.41
C HIS A 7 6.16 -7.49 -9.90
N THR A 8 4.90 -7.78 -9.58
CA THR A 8 3.77 -6.95 -10.05
C THR A 8 3.40 -5.84 -9.08
N SER A 9 2.75 -4.79 -9.60
CA SER A 9 2.13 -3.74 -8.79
C SER A 9 0.97 -4.28 -7.95
N GLU A 10 0.32 -5.35 -8.39
CA GLU A 10 -0.75 -6.05 -7.67
C GLU A 10 -0.22 -6.71 -6.40
N GLU A 11 0.90 -7.43 -6.47
CA GLU A 11 1.54 -8.04 -5.29
C GLU A 11 1.95 -6.98 -4.26
N ALA A 12 2.36 -5.78 -4.73
CA ALA A 12 2.64 -4.66 -3.85
C ALA A 12 1.35 -4.15 -3.14
N LEU A 13 0.22 -4.07 -3.85
CA LEU A 13 -1.08 -3.73 -3.25
C LEU A 13 -1.58 -4.81 -2.27
N GLU A 14 -1.42 -6.10 -2.60
CA GLU A 14 -1.74 -7.19 -1.69
C GLU A 14 -0.92 -7.14 -0.41
N GLN A 15 0.37 -6.78 -0.50
CA GLN A 15 1.19 -6.57 0.70
C GLN A 15 0.67 -5.41 1.57
N ILE A 16 0.16 -4.32 0.96
CA ILE A 16 -0.48 -3.22 1.71
C ILE A 16 -1.74 -3.71 2.45
N LYS A 17 -2.58 -4.49 1.76
CA LYS A 17 -3.79 -5.09 2.35
C LYS A 17 -3.41 -6.01 3.52
N ASN A 18 -2.47 -6.93 3.30
CA ASN A 18 -2.05 -7.93 4.30
C ASN A 18 -1.40 -7.31 5.54
N LYS A 19 -0.63 -6.23 5.38
CA LYS A 19 -0.01 -5.53 6.52
C LYS A 19 -1.01 -4.69 7.34
N ASN A 20 -2.27 -4.58 6.91
CA ASN A 20 -3.33 -3.85 7.60
C ASN A 20 -2.89 -2.46 8.06
N TYR A 21 -2.23 -1.71 7.16
CA TYR A 21 -1.71 -0.38 7.48
C TYR A 21 -2.76 0.58 8.05
N LYS A 22 -4.04 0.36 7.76
CA LYS A 22 -5.20 1.06 8.36
C LYS A 22 -5.13 1.12 9.89
N LEU A 23 -4.68 0.04 10.55
CA LEU A 23 -4.55 -0.03 12.00
C LEU A 23 -3.49 0.94 12.55
N ARG A 24 -2.47 1.28 11.75
CA ARG A 24 -1.44 2.24 12.17
C ARG A 24 -1.95 3.68 12.27
N PHE A 25 -3.10 3.97 11.65
CA PHE A 25 -3.75 5.28 11.72
C PHE A 25 -4.82 5.36 12.81
N GLN A 26 -5.17 4.23 13.43
CA GLN A 26 -5.95 4.23 14.66
C GLN A 26 -4.98 4.67 15.77
N GLY A 27 -5.07 5.94 16.18
CA GLY A 27 -4.18 6.54 17.19
C GLY A 27 -4.13 5.78 18.52
N LYS A 28 -3.30 6.25 19.46
CA LYS A 28 -3.13 5.57 20.75
C LYS A 28 -4.38 5.68 21.63
N LEU A 29 -4.49 4.81 22.64
CA LEU A 29 -5.64 4.68 23.56
C LEU A 29 -6.15 6.01 24.16
N ALA A 30 -5.29 7.02 24.32
CA ALA A 30 -5.62 8.31 24.91
C ALA A 30 -5.74 9.48 23.91
N GLU A 31 -5.58 9.23 22.60
CA GLU A 31 -5.74 10.23 21.55
C GLU A 31 -7.15 10.17 20.94
N LYS A 32 -7.63 11.31 20.41
CA LYS A 32 -8.91 11.38 19.70
C LYS A 32 -8.86 10.39 18.53
N LYS A 33 -9.66 9.32 18.59
CA LYS A 33 -9.67 8.27 17.56
C LYS A 33 -9.99 8.87 16.19
N VAL A 34 -8.96 9.01 15.35
CA VAL A 34 -9.16 9.35 13.94
C VAL A 34 -9.65 8.08 13.26
N THR A 35 -10.94 8.02 12.98
CA THR A 35 -11.53 6.91 12.22
C THR A 35 -11.13 7.07 10.76
N VAL A 36 -10.00 6.47 10.37
CA VAL A 36 -9.62 6.37 8.96
C VAL A 36 -10.56 5.38 8.28
N LYS A 37 -11.48 5.90 7.46
CA LYS A 37 -12.49 5.10 6.75
C LYS A 37 -11.88 4.34 5.57
N LYS A 38 -11.08 5.04 4.76
CA LYS A 38 -10.40 4.52 3.57
C LYS A 38 -8.96 5.00 3.54
N ILE A 39 -8.05 4.15 3.08
CA ILE A 39 -6.66 4.51 2.77
C ILE A 39 -6.43 4.34 1.26
N LEU A 40 -5.54 5.16 0.68
CA LEU A 40 -5.13 4.98 -0.70
C LEU A 40 -3.92 4.03 -0.73
N GLY A 41 -4.12 2.83 -1.26
CA GLY A 41 -3.07 1.88 -1.57
C GLY A 41 -2.40 2.26 -2.89
N ILE A 42 -1.06 2.31 -2.91
CA ILE A 42 -0.27 2.53 -4.11
C ILE A 42 0.76 1.42 -4.18
N GLY A 43 0.61 0.54 -5.16
CA GLY A 43 1.55 -0.51 -5.49
C GLY A 43 2.36 -0.11 -6.70
N ILE A 44 3.67 -0.04 -6.55
CA ILE A 44 4.59 0.26 -7.65
C ILE A 44 5.42 -0.98 -7.92
N SER A 45 5.65 -1.28 -9.20
CA SER A 45 6.65 -2.24 -9.60
C SER A 45 7.63 -1.71 -10.63
N TYR A 46 8.82 -2.29 -10.61
CA TYR A 46 9.87 -2.03 -11.58
C TYR A 46 10.46 -3.34 -12.09
N ASP A 47 10.40 -3.53 -13.40
CA ASP A 47 11.06 -4.66 -14.07
C ASP A 47 12.47 -4.23 -14.51
N ARG A 48 13.50 -4.87 -13.96
CA ARG A 48 14.89 -4.49 -14.22
C ARG A 48 15.38 -4.87 -15.62
N LYS A 49 14.71 -5.82 -16.30
CA LYS A 49 15.11 -6.31 -17.62
C LYS A 49 14.64 -5.37 -18.72
N THR A 50 13.35 -5.05 -18.70
CA THR A 50 12.66 -4.16 -19.64
C THR A 50 12.76 -2.70 -19.25
N LYS A 51 13.20 -2.39 -18.02
CA LYS A 51 13.27 -1.05 -17.42
C LYS A 51 11.90 -0.37 -17.32
N LYS A 52 10.81 -1.15 -17.37
CA LYS A 52 9.44 -0.64 -17.28
C LYS A 52 9.00 -0.51 -15.84
N HIS A 53 8.24 0.55 -15.59
CA HIS A 53 7.56 0.78 -14.32
C HIS A 53 6.07 0.52 -14.49
N SER A 54 5.44 -0.10 -13.50
CA SER A 54 3.99 -0.19 -13.37
C SER A 54 3.56 0.46 -12.06
N CYS A 55 2.40 1.12 -12.07
CA CYS A 55 1.80 1.71 -10.89
C CYS A 55 0.31 1.37 -10.88
N GLN A 56 -0.17 0.91 -9.74
CA GLN A 56 -1.57 0.62 -9.53
C GLN A 56 -2.02 1.22 -8.21
N VAL A 57 -3.22 1.79 -8.25
CA VAL A 57 -3.80 2.53 -7.13
C VAL A 57 -5.17 1.95 -6.82
N GLU A 58 -5.44 1.74 -5.53
CA GLU A 58 -6.70 1.18 -5.06
C GLU A 58 -7.10 1.83 -3.73
N TRP A 59 -8.41 2.06 -3.53
CA TRP A 59 -8.96 2.47 -2.24
C TRP A 59 -9.18 1.25 -1.35
N LEU A 60 -8.56 1.22 -0.16
CA LEU A 60 -8.62 0.13 0.83
C LEU A 60 -9.34 0.55 2.13
#